data_AF-A0A085NL80-F1
#
_entry.id   AF-A0A085NL80-F1
#
_cell.length_a   1.000
_cell.length_b   1.000
_cell.length_c   1.000
_cell.angle_alpha   90.00
_cell.angle_beta   90.00
_cell.angle_gamma   90.00
#
_symmetry.space_group_name_H-M   'P 1'
#
loop_
_entity.id
_entity.type
_entity.pdbx_description
1 polymer ?
#
loop_
_entity_poly.entity_id
_entity_poly.type
_entity_poly.pdbx_seq_one_letter_code
_entity_poly.pdbx_strand_id
1 'polypeptide(L)'
;MSTLSENTDYKPSAFVQLLNRLIGPNRFGQHRNELLVPRTFVPLPPISQEERALETLTESCVFKSVLASVMGFGIGAIFGVFTASLDPAHTLGDPAQLTARQVFREMGQRSWSYAKNFGVLGLMFAGIECTVETHRGKSDIFNGTISGLVTGGLIGLRAGVKAAALGAAGFGLFSTVVDYYMRY
;
A
#
# COMPACT_ATOMS: atom_id res chain seq x y z
N MET A 1 -2.97 53.13 35.50
CA MET A 1 -2.80 52.47 34.20
C MET A 1 -2.02 53.42 33.32
N SER A 2 -0.70 53.44 33.48
CA SER A 2 0.21 54.37 32.81
C SER A 2 0.51 53.85 31.40
N THR A 3 0.05 54.61 30.42
CA THR A 3 0.38 54.47 28.99
C THR A 3 1.89 54.63 28.82
N LEU A 4 2.59 53.56 28.42
CA LEU A 4 4.00 53.64 28.06
C LEU A 4 4.16 54.45 26.79
N SER A 5 4.97 55.50 26.90
CA SER A 5 5.32 56.45 25.84
C SER A 5 5.98 55.74 24.66
N GLU A 6 5.37 55.90 23.50
CA GLU A 6 5.90 55.62 22.17
C GLU A 6 7.14 56.50 21.89
N ASN A 7 8.10 55.98 21.10
CA ASN A 7 9.39 56.55 20.68
C ASN A 7 10.65 56.28 21.54
N THR A 8 11.11 55.03 21.56
CA THR A 8 12.56 54.77 21.42
C THR A 8 12.84 54.45 19.95
N ASP A 9 13.66 55.27 19.28
CA ASP A 9 14.21 55.01 17.94
C ASP A 9 15.07 53.74 18.01
N TYR A 10 14.44 52.59 17.83
CA TYR A 10 15.09 51.29 17.87
C TYR A 10 15.85 51.10 16.56
N LYS A 11 17.16 51.33 16.59
CA LYS A 11 18.06 51.00 15.47
C LYS A 11 18.45 49.52 15.55
N PRO A 12 17.91 48.63 14.69
CA PRO A 12 18.18 47.20 14.78
C PRO A 12 19.65 46.91 14.47
N SER A 13 20.27 46.07 15.30
CA SER A 13 21.62 45.55 15.03
C SER A 13 21.63 44.71 13.75
N ALA A 14 22.80 44.58 13.11
CA ALA A 14 22.96 43.77 11.90
C ALA A 14 22.48 42.32 12.11
N PHE A 15 22.62 41.79 13.33
CA PHE A 15 22.10 40.49 13.72
C PHE A 15 20.57 40.43 13.62
N VAL A 16 19.85 41.43 14.15
CA VAL A 16 18.38 41.46 14.11
C VAL A 16 17.86 41.67 12.68
N GLN A 17 18.57 42.43 11.86
CA GLN A 17 18.25 42.56 10.43
C GLN A 17 18.41 41.22 9.70
N LEU A 18 19.48 40.48 9.98
CA LEU A 18 19.68 39.14 9.43
C LEU A 18 18.62 38.15 9.96
N LEU A 19 18.28 38.22 11.23
CA LEU A 19 17.28 37.35 11.87
C LEU A 19 15.88 37.59 11.32
N ASN A 20 15.51 38.84 11.04
CA ASN A 20 14.28 39.19 10.35
C ASN A 20 14.26 38.72 8.89
N ARG A 21 15.43 38.60 8.24
CA ARG A 21 15.55 38.07 6.89
C ARG A 21 15.46 36.54 6.84
N LEU A 22 15.96 35.85 7.86
CA LEU A 22 15.96 34.37 7.94
C LEU A 22 14.68 33.80 8.54
N ILE A 23 14.16 34.41 9.63
CA ILE A 23 13.07 33.86 10.45
C ILE A 23 11.83 34.77 10.44
N GLY A 24 11.98 36.04 10.05
CA GLY A 24 10.92 37.04 10.11
C GLY A 24 9.78 36.86 9.11
N PRO A 25 8.71 37.67 9.23
CA PRO A 25 7.49 37.54 8.43
C PRO A 25 7.71 37.71 6.92
N ASN A 26 8.77 38.45 6.53
CA ASN A 26 9.13 38.70 5.13
C ASN A 26 10.22 37.76 4.58
N ARG A 27 10.56 36.67 5.30
CA ARG A 27 11.61 35.72 4.89
C ARG A 27 11.41 35.13 3.49
N PHE A 28 10.16 34.94 3.08
CA PHE A 28 9.80 34.41 1.75
C PHE A 28 9.53 35.50 0.70
N GLY A 29 9.51 36.78 1.08
CA GLY A 29 9.22 37.89 0.16
C GLY A 29 10.36 38.20 -0.81
N GLN A 30 11.61 37.98 -0.40
CA GLN A 30 12.81 38.29 -1.20
C GLN A 30 13.16 37.20 -2.23
N HIS A 31 12.78 35.94 -1.99
CA HIS A 31 13.24 34.77 -2.77
C HIS A 31 12.18 34.18 -3.72
N ARG A 32 11.09 34.90 -4.03
CA ARG A 32 10.00 34.38 -4.88
C ARG A 32 10.43 33.93 -6.29
N ASN A 33 11.59 34.37 -6.77
CA ASN A 33 12.05 34.12 -8.15
C ASN A 33 13.31 33.25 -8.26
N GLU A 34 13.89 32.78 -7.15
CA GLU A 34 15.14 32.00 -7.18
C GLU A 34 14.93 30.69 -6.44
N LEU A 35 14.79 29.61 -7.20
CA LEU A 35 14.61 28.26 -6.71
C LEU A 35 15.90 27.85 -5.97
N LEU A 36 15.95 28.11 -4.66
CA LEU A 36 17.08 27.75 -3.83
C LEU A 36 17.09 26.22 -3.65
N VAL A 37 17.74 25.49 -4.55
CA VAL A 37 18.00 24.07 -4.37
C VAL A 37 19.07 23.97 -3.27
N PRO A 38 18.75 23.47 -2.07
CA PRO A 38 19.75 23.30 -1.03
C PRO A 38 20.83 22.38 -1.58
N ARG A 39 22.09 22.82 -1.57
CA ARG A 39 23.23 21.97 -1.91
C ARG A 39 23.39 20.93 -0.81
N THR A 40 22.63 19.86 -0.90
CA THR A 40 22.88 18.63 -0.16
C THR A 40 24.24 18.08 -0.56
N PHE A 41 24.87 17.30 0.33
CA PHE A 41 26.20 16.72 0.14
C PHE A 41 26.33 15.89 -1.16
N VAL A 42 25.21 15.38 -1.67
CA VAL A 42 25.10 14.68 -2.94
C VAL A 42 24.26 15.53 -3.91
N PRO A 43 24.82 15.98 -5.06
CA PRO A 43 24.04 16.61 -6.12
C PRO A 43 23.21 15.52 -6.82
N LEU A 44 22.01 15.27 -6.34
CA LEU A 44 21.04 14.44 -7.04
C LEU A 44 20.58 15.20 -8.30
N PRO A 45 20.50 14.54 -9.48
CA PRO A 45 19.92 15.18 -10.66
C PRO A 45 18.48 15.61 -10.32
N PRO A 46 18.02 16.77 -10.81
CA PRO A 46 16.63 17.19 -10.60
C PRO A 46 15.72 16.17 -11.28
N ILE A 47 15.06 15.33 -10.49
CA ILE A 47 14.06 14.37 -10.96
C ILE A 47 13.00 15.13 -11.78
N SER A 48 12.70 14.62 -12.97
CA SER A 48 11.73 15.24 -13.87
C SER A 48 10.33 15.21 -13.25
N GLN A 49 9.44 16.11 -13.70
CA GLN A 49 8.06 16.16 -13.19
C GLN A 49 7.33 14.82 -13.43
N GLU A 50 7.64 14.14 -14.53
CA GLU A 50 7.06 12.84 -14.88
C GLU A 50 7.55 11.73 -13.93
N GLU A 51 8.84 11.70 -13.60
CA GLU A 51 9.40 10.73 -12.65
C GLU A 51 8.87 10.96 -11.23
N ARG A 52 8.72 12.21 -10.77
CA ARG A 52 8.09 12.51 -9.47
C ARG A 52 6.64 12.04 -9.41
N ALA A 53 5.91 12.22 -10.50
CA ALA A 53 4.53 11.76 -10.59
C ALA A 53 4.47 10.23 -10.49
N LEU A 54 5.37 9.52 -11.19
CA LEU A 54 5.47 8.06 -11.11
C LEU A 54 5.82 7.57 -9.70
N GLU A 55 6.78 8.20 -9.03
CA GLU A 55 7.17 7.85 -7.65
C GLU A 55 6.01 8.06 -6.67
N THR A 56 5.31 9.18 -6.78
CA THR A 56 4.13 9.46 -5.94
C THR A 56 3.01 8.44 -6.19
N LEU A 57 2.83 8.01 -7.45
CA LEU A 57 1.84 7.01 -7.81
C LEU A 57 2.21 5.63 -7.26
N THR A 58 3.47 5.20 -7.35
CA THR A 58 3.89 3.86 -6.89
C THR A 58 3.95 3.76 -5.37
N GLU A 59 4.19 4.87 -4.67
CA GLU A 59 4.10 4.94 -3.21
C GLU A 59 2.66 4.95 -2.69
N SER A 60 1.68 5.33 -3.52
CA SER A 60 0.29 5.40 -3.12
C SER A 60 -0.27 4.03 -2.74
N CYS A 61 -0.91 3.93 -1.57
CA CYS A 61 -1.53 2.68 -1.11
C CYS A 61 -2.58 2.14 -2.08
N VAL A 62 -3.31 3.02 -2.75
CA VAL A 62 -4.29 2.63 -3.77
C VAL A 62 -3.61 1.87 -4.91
N PHE A 63 -2.50 2.39 -5.42
CA PHE A 63 -1.78 1.77 -6.52
C PHE A 63 -1.17 0.42 -6.10
N LYS A 64 -0.49 0.36 -4.95
CA LYS A 64 0.04 -0.90 -4.39
C LYS A 64 -1.05 -1.97 -4.25
N SER A 65 -2.21 -1.59 -3.72
CA SER A 65 -3.35 -2.51 -3.51
C SER A 65 -3.93 -3.02 -4.83
N VAL A 66 -4.12 -2.14 -5.81
CA VAL A 66 -4.64 -2.51 -7.13
C VAL A 66 -3.65 -3.42 -7.85
N LEU A 67 -2.35 -3.08 -7.82
CA LEU A 67 -1.32 -3.91 -8.44
C LEU A 67 -1.27 -5.31 -7.80
N ALA A 68 -1.29 -5.39 -6.47
CA ALA A 68 -1.37 -6.66 -5.74
C ALA A 68 -2.64 -7.44 -6.10
N SER A 69 -3.77 -6.77 -6.25
CA SER A 69 -5.03 -7.40 -6.69
C SER A 69 -4.94 -7.98 -8.10
N VAL A 70 -4.32 -7.26 -9.05
CA VAL A 70 -4.15 -7.73 -10.43
C VAL A 70 -3.22 -8.94 -10.47
N MET A 71 -2.12 -8.88 -9.74
CA MET A 71 -1.17 -10.01 -9.62
C MET A 71 -1.85 -11.23 -8.96
N GLY A 72 -2.58 -11.01 -7.86
CA GLY A 72 -3.36 -12.06 -7.20
C GLY A 72 -4.43 -12.67 -8.11
N PHE A 73 -5.12 -11.84 -8.89
CA PHE A 73 -6.10 -12.31 -9.87
C PHE A 73 -5.46 -13.22 -10.92
N GLY A 74 -4.30 -12.83 -11.46
CA GLY A 74 -3.55 -13.64 -12.43
C GLY A 74 -3.12 -14.99 -11.86
N ILE A 75 -2.53 -15.00 -10.66
CA ILE A 75 -2.13 -16.23 -9.97
C ILE A 75 -3.35 -17.12 -9.68
N GLY A 76 -4.44 -16.53 -9.21
CA GLY A 76 -5.69 -17.26 -8.94
C GLY A 76 -6.33 -17.86 -10.20
N ALA A 77 -6.24 -17.16 -11.34
CA ALA A 77 -6.74 -17.68 -12.61
C ALA A 77 -5.95 -18.92 -13.06
N ILE A 78 -4.61 -18.86 -12.99
CA ILE A 78 -3.72 -19.99 -13.32
C ILE A 78 -3.98 -21.17 -12.39
N PHE A 79 -4.01 -20.91 -11.08
CA PHE A 79 -4.30 -21.93 -10.07
C PHE A 79 -5.68 -22.57 -10.30
N GLY A 80 -6.66 -21.78 -10.73
CA GLY A 80 -7.99 -22.28 -11.02
C GLY A 80 -8.12 -23.13 -12.27
N VAL A 81 -7.34 -22.83 -13.33
CA VAL A 81 -7.25 -23.71 -14.50
C VAL A 81 -6.54 -25.00 -14.14
N PHE A 82 -5.47 -24.92 -13.36
CA PHE A 82 -4.71 -26.08 -12.91
C PHE A 82 -5.58 -27.05 -12.09
N THR A 83 -6.28 -26.54 -11.07
CA THR A 83 -7.17 -27.35 -10.23
C THR A 83 -8.36 -27.91 -11.00
N ALA A 84 -8.91 -27.18 -11.97
CA ALA A 84 -9.99 -27.69 -12.81
C ALA A 84 -9.53 -28.79 -13.79
N SER A 85 -8.24 -28.85 -14.12
CA SER A 85 -7.65 -29.92 -14.93
C SER A 85 -7.44 -31.21 -14.15
N LEU A 86 -7.25 -31.13 -12.82
CA LEU A 86 -7.00 -32.31 -11.98
C LEU A 86 -8.29 -33.08 -11.65
N ASP A 87 -9.40 -32.38 -11.39
CA ASP A 87 -10.69 -33.02 -11.08
C ASP A 87 -11.87 -32.36 -11.83
N PRO A 88 -12.10 -32.73 -13.10
CA PRO A 88 -13.28 -32.28 -13.84
C PRO A 88 -14.59 -32.93 -13.32
N ALA A 89 -14.51 -34.01 -12.54
CA ALA A 89 -15.65 -34.87 -12.19
C ALA A 89 -16.57 -34.37 -11.07
N HIS A 90 -16.16 -33.37 -10.26
CA HIS A 90 -16.95 -32.96 -9.08
C HIS A 90 -18.22 -32.14 -9.38
N THR A 91 -18.43 -31.64 -10.60
CA THR A 91 -19.63 -30.86 -10.99
C THR A 91 -20.55 -31.58 -11.97
N LEU A 92 -20.08 -32.65 -12.61
CA LEU A 92 -20.81 -33.34 -13.66
C LEU A 92 -21.11 -34.77 -13.20
N GLY A 93 -22.32 -34.98 -12.71
CA GLY A 93 -22.80 -36.27 -12.21
C GLY A 93 -22.80 -37.42 -13.23
N ASP A 94 -22.45 -37.17 -14.50
CA ASP A 94 -22.29 -38.21 -15.52
C ASP A 94 -21.09 -37.92 -16.45
N PRO A 95 -20.04 -38.76 -16.46
CA PRO A 95 -18.86 -38.59 -17.32
C PRO A 95 -19.13 -38.90 -18.81
N ALA A 96 -20.31 -39.41 -19.16
CA ALA A 96 -20.63 -39.93 -20.50
C ALA A 96 -21.15 -38.87 -21.52
N GLN A 97 -21.43 -37.64 -21.09
CA GLN A 97 -22.07 -36.60 -21.92
C GLN A 97 -21.30 -35.25 -21.89
N LEU A 98 -19.99 -35.29 -21.64
CA LEU A 98 -19.19 -34.07 -21.50
C LEU A 98 -18.85 -33.44 -22.85
N THR A 99 -19.67 -32.48 -23.26
CA THR A 99 -19.33 -31.58 -24.37
C THR A 99 -18.11 -30.75 -23.97
N ALA A 100 -17.09 -30.66 -24.83
CA ALA A 100 -15.87 -29.86 -24.57
C ALA A 100 -16.19 -28.41 -24.16
N ARG A 101 -17.24 -27.81 -24.73
CA ARG A 101 -17.74 -26.47 -24.35
C ARG A 101 -18.24 -26.40 -22.90
N GLN A 102 -18.88 -27.46 -22.40
CA GLN A 102 -19.35 -27.54 -21.01
C GLN A 102 -18.15 -27.55 -20.05
N VAL A 103 -17.13 -28.35 -20.37
CA VAL A 103 -15.88 -28.43 -19.60
C VAL A 103 -15.15 -27.09 -19.59
N PHE A 104 -14.97 -26.44 -20.73
CA PHE A 104 -14.34 -25.11 -20.78
C PHE A 104 -15.14 -24.05 -20.01
N ARG A 105 -16.47 -24.12 -20.03
CA ARG A 105 -17.32 -23.18 -19.28
C ARG A 105 -17.18 -23.39 -17.77
N GLU A 106 -17.15 -24.63 -17.30
CA GLU A 106 -16.95 -24.95 -15.89
C GLU A 106 -15.53 -24.63 -15.41
N MET A 107 -14.52 -24.95 -16.21
CA MET A 107 -13.12 -24.54 -15.96
C MET A 107 -13.01 -23.02 -15.84
N GLY A 108 -13.65 -22.28 -16.76
CA GLY A 108 -13.70 -20.82 -16.74
C GLY A 108 -14.39 -20.26 -15.49
N GLN A 109 -15.52 -20.85 -15.07
CA GLN A 109 -16.23 -20.43 -13.86
C GLN A 109 -15.42 -20.67 -12.59
N ARG A 110 -14.76 -21.83 -12.47
CA ARG A 110 -13.87 -22.15 -11.33
C ARG A 110 -12.67 -21.20 -11.30
N SER A 111 -12.00 -21.02 -12.43
CA SER A 111 -10.87 -20.09 -12.57
C SER A 111 -11.26 -18.66 -12.20
N TRP A 112 -12.41 -18.19 -12.68
CA TRP A 112 -12.95 -16.87 -12.34
C TRP A 112 -13.23 -16.69 -10.85
N SER A 113 -13.78 -17.72 -10.19
CA SER A 113 -14.02 -17.69 -8.75
C SER A 113 -12.70 -17.58 -7.97
N TYR A 114 -11.70 -18.39 -8.32
CA TYR A 114 -10.39 -18.32 -7.66
C TYR A 114 -9.69 -16.99 -7.92
N ALA A 115 -9.68 -16.52 -9.16
CA ALA A 115 -9.10 -15.23 -9.52
C ALA A 115 -9.69 -14.07 -8.70
N LYS A 116 -11.02 -14.05 -8.51
CA LYS A 116 -11.69 -13.07 -7.64
C LYS A 116 -11.25 -13.17 -6.18
N ASN A 117 -11.20 -14.38 -5.63
CA ASN A 117 -10.82 -14.59 -4.23
C ASN A 117 -9.36 -14.14 -3.99
N PHE A 118 -8.42 -14.56 -4.85
CA PHE A 118 -7.02 -14.16 -4.75
C PHE A 118 -6.79 -12.66 -5.03
N GLY A 119 -7.57 -12.06 -5.94
CA GLY A 119 -7.55 -10.62 -6.15
C GLY A 119 -7.97 -9.84 -4.91
N VAL A 120 -9.09 -10.22 -4.27
CA VAL A 120 -9.55 -9.60 -3.02
C VAL A 120 -8.55 -9.80 -1.88
N LEU A 121 -7.93 -10.99 -1.78
CA LEU A 121 -6.89 -11.26 -0.79
C LEU A 121 -5.68 -10.33 -0.97
N GLY A 122 -5.17 -10.21 -2.21
CA GLY A 122 -4.04 -9.32 -2.52
C GLY A 122 -4.37 -7.85 -2.28
N LEU A 123 -5.58 -7.42 -2.63
CA LEU A 123 -6.05 -6.06 -2.39
C LEU A 123 -6.08 -5.73 -0.90
N MET A 124 -6.68 -6.59 -0.08
CA MET A 124 -6.82 -6.37 1.36
C MET A 124 -5.46 -6.39 2.05
N PHE A 125 -4.61 -7.37 1.72
CA PHE A 125 -3.29 -7.51 2.33
C PHE A 125 -2.41 -6.27 2.08
N ALA A 126 -2.21 -5.90 0.82
CA ALA A 126 -1.36 -4.76 0.46
C ALA A 126 -1.96 -3.42 0.92
N GLY A 127 -3.29 -3.30 0.92
CA GLY A 127 -3.98 -2.11 1.42
C GLY A 127 -3.80 -1.92 2.92
N ILE A 128 -4.02 -2.97 3.71
CA ILE A 128 -3.85 -2.91 5.17
C ILE A 128 -2.39 -2.68 5.51
N GLU A 129 -1.46 -3.39 4.88
CA GLU A 129 -0.03 -3.22 5.12
C GLU A 129 0.41 -1.76 4.86
N CYS A 130 0.04 -1.19 3.71
CA CYS A 130 0.40 0.18 3.37
C CYS A 130 -0.22 1.20 4.34
N THR A 131 -1.47 0.99 4.79
CA THR A 131 -2.09 1.87 5.79
C THR A 131 -1.41 1.79 7.16
N VAL A 132 -1.01 0.58 7.59
CA VAL A 132 -0.29 0.37 8.85
C VAL A 132 1.10 0.99 8.78
N GLU A 133 1.80 0.81 7.66
CA GLU A 133 3.10 1.41 7.40
C GLU A 133 3.02 2.94 7.41
N THR A 134 2.04 3.52 6.73
CA THR A 134 1.81 4.98 6.70
C THR A 134 1.50 5.52 8.09
N HIS A 135 0.72 4.80 8.90
CA HIS A 135 0.38 5.22 10.25
C HIS A 135 1.57 5.12 11.22
N ARG A 136 2.42 4.09 11.09
CA ARG A 136 3.56 3.87 12.00
C ARG A 136 4.86 4.55 11.55
N GLY A 137 4.98 4.88 10.26
CA GLY A 137 6.19 5.43 9.66
C GLY A 137 7.40 4.49 9.71
N LYS A 138 7.17 3.17 9.79
CA LYS A 138 8.22 2.15 9.87
C LYS A 138 7.82 0.90 9.09
N SER A 139 8.79 0.25 8.44
CA SER A 139 8.62 -0.94 7.59
C SER A 139 9.17 -2.21 8.28
N ASP A 140 8.42 -2.77 9.23
CA ASP A 140 8.85 -3.91 10.06
C ASP A 140 8.04 -5.19 9.77
N ILE A 141 8.54 -6.35 10.20
CA ILE A 141 7.90 -7.68 10.07
C ILE A 141 6.50 -7.70 10.72
N PHE A 142 6.30 -6.83 11.71
CA PHE A 142 5.01 -6.66 12.36
C PHE A 142 3.93 -6.09 11.43
N ASN A 143 4.30 -5.31 10.41
CA ASN A 143 3.31 -4.75 9.48
C ASN A 143 2.63 -5.85 8.67
N GLY A 144 3.40 -6.78 8.10
CA GLY A 144 2.86 -7.97 7.42
C GLY A 144 2.10 -8.89 8.36
N THR A 145 2.59 -9.07 9.59
CA THR A 145 1.89 -9.89 10.59
C THR A 145 0.51 -9.32 10.93
N ILE A 146 0.43 -8.00 11.15
CA ILE A 146 -0.83 -7.30 11.44
C ILE A 146 -1.74 -7.32 10.21
N SER A 147 -1.23 -7.06 9.00
CA SER A 147 -2.04 -7.10 7.78
C SER A 147 -2.58 -8.50 7.52
N GLY A 148 -1.79 -9.55 7.76
CA GLY A 148 -2.21 -10.94 7.71
C GLY A 148 -3.31 -11.26 8.72
N LEU A 149 -3.12 -10.92 9.99
CA LEU A 149 -4.14 -11.11 11.05
C LEU A 149 -5.47 -10.41 10.69
N VAL A 150 -5.40 -9.15 10.26
CA VAL A 150 -6.59 -8.35 9.93
C VAL A 150 -7.28 -8.88 8.67
N THR A 151 -6.52 -9.18 7.62
CA THR A 151 -7.07 -9.72 6.35
C THR A 151 -7.73 -11.07 6.58
N GLY A 152 -7.04 -12.00 7.25
CA GLY A 152 -7.55 -13.33 7.57
C GLY A 152 -8.75 -13.29 8.50
N GLY A 153 -8.73 -12.37 9.48
CA GLY A 153 -9.86 -12.12 10.37
C GLY A 153 -11.08 -11.60 9.60
N LEU A 154 -10.94 -10.52 8.83
CA LEU A 154 -12.03 -9.90 8.07
C LEU A 154 -12.68 -10.87 7.09
N ILE A 155 -11.88 -11.64 6.36
CA ILE A 155 -12.40 -12.61 5.38
C ILE A 155 -13.00 -13.83 6.07
N GLY A 156 -12.44 -14.25 7.20
CA GLY A 156 -12.95 -15.36 8.00
C GLY A 156 -14.25 -15.04 8.74
N LEU A 157 -14.52 -13.77 9.07
CA LEU A 157 -15.74 -13.34 9.77
C LEU A 157 -17.02 -13.75 9.03
N ARG A 158 -17.00 -13.80 7.69
CA ARG A 158 -18.17 -14.25 6.89
C ARG A 158 -18.55 -15.71 7.14
N ALA A 159 -17.61 -16.53 7.62
CA ALA A 159 -17.83 -17.93 7.97
C ALA A 159 -18.02 -18.14 9.49
N GLY A 160 -18.03 -17.05 10.28
CA GLY A 160 -18.24 -17.04 11.73
C GLY A 160 -16.99 -16.72 12.56
N VAL A 161 -17.18 -16.43 13.85
CA VAL A 161 -16.10 -15.97 14.75
C VAL A 161 -14.98 -17.00 14.95
N LYS A 162 -15.30 -18.30 14.95
CA LYS A 162 -14.28 -19.36 15.06
C LYS A 162 -13.40 -19.42 13.81
N ALA A 163 -14.02 -19.30 12.63
CA ALA A 163 -13.30 -19.24 11.36
C ALA A 163 -12.47 -17.96 11.25
N ALA A 164 -12.97 -16.82 11.76
CA ALA A 164 -12.20 -15.58 11.83
C ALA A 164 -10.95 -15.70 12.71
N ALA A 165 -11.05 -16.33 13.89
CA ALA A 165 -9.91 -16.51 14.78
C ALA A 165 -8.84 -17.43 14.15
N LEU A 166 -9.27 -18.54 13.55
CA LEU A 166 -8.36 -19.46 12.84
C LEU A 166 -7.75 -18.82 11.59
N GLY A 167 -8.56 -18.08 10.83
CA GLY A 167 -8.14 -17.34 9.65
C GLY A 167 -7.13 -16.25 10.00
N ALA A 168 -7.40 -15.45 11.03
CA ALA A 168 -6.47 -14.45 11.54
C ALA A 168 -5.14 -15.11 11.91
N ALA A 169 -5.15 -16.14 12.78
CA ALA A 169 -3.94 -16.83 13.22
C ALA A 169 -3.13 -17.42 12.05
N GLY A 170 -3.80 -18.07 11.10
CA GLY A 170 -3.17 -18.67 9.92
C GLY A 170 -2.54 -17.64 8.99
N PHE A 171 -3.29 -16.59 8.60
CA PHE A 171 -2.77 -15.53 7.74
C PHE A 171 -1.70 -14.68 8.41
N GLY A 172 -1.82 -14.42 9.72
CA GLY A 172 -0.81 -13.74 10.51
C GLY A 172 0.51 -14.51 10.51
N LEU A 173 0.46 -15.80 10.86
CA LEU A 173 1.66 -16.66 10.89
C LEU A 173 2.28 -16.79 9.50
N PHE A 174 1.47 -17.07 8.47
CA PHE A 174 1.95 -17.18 7.10
C PHE A 174 2.67 -15.91 6.65
N SER A 175 2.08 -14.73 6.92
CA SER A 175 2.71 -13.47 6.57
C SER A 175 4.01 -13.23 7.33
N THR A 176 4.07 -13.54 8.64
CA THR A 176 5.31 -13.43 9.42
C THR A 176 6.41 -14.30 8.83
N VAL A 177 6.10 -15.54 8.45
CA VAL A 177 7.07 -16.48 7.87
C VAL A 177 7.58 -15.99 6.52
N VAL A 178 6.69 -15.50 5.65
CA VAL A 178 7.07 -14.96 4.33
C VAL A 178 7.94 -13.71 4.50
N ASP A 179 7.55 -12.76 5.35
CA ASP A 179 8.35 -11.56 5.62
C ASP A 179 9.70 -11.90 6.25
N TYR A 180 9.75 -12.88 7.14
CA TYR A 180 11.00 -13.36 7.72
C TYR A 180 11.90 -13.96 6.64
N TYR A 181 11.37 -14.82 5.77
CA TYR A 181 12.13 -15.44 4.69
C TYR A 181 12.61 -14.43 3.63
N MET A 182 11.86 -13.37 3.35
CA MET A 182 12.30 -12.36 2.38
C MET A 182 13.36 -11.40 2.94
N ARG A 183 13.44 -11.27 4.28
CA ARG A 183 14.36 -10.34 4.94
C ARG A 183 15.69 -10.99 5.36
N TYR A 184 15.72 -12.31 5.51
CA TYR A 184 16.89 -13.09 5.92
C TYR A 184 17.25 -14.14 4.86
#